data_AF-A0A2H6AUJ9-F1
#
_entry.id   AF-A0A2H6AUJ9-F1
#
_cell.length_a   1.000
_cell.length_b   1.000
_cell.length_c   1.000
_cell.angle_alpha   90.00
_cell.angle_beta   90.00
_cell.angle_gamma   90.00
#
_symmetry.space_group_name_H-M   'P 1'
#
loop_
_entity.id
_entity.type
_entity.pdbx_description
1 polymer ?
#
loop_
_entity_poly.entity_id
_entity_poly.type
_entity_poly.pdbx_seq_one_letter_code
_entity_poly.pdbx_strand_id
1 'polypeptide(L)'
;MAGRRELMAAMLLATALTAPAAAAELRSERFVGMAAPKTAAEMARAYSEAVVEDTWSDGRGERVPLVWHQLCSNRDRIGGNLWEAGRLFDAWGQGLVDPNGDPVIAGTPDGTKLLDSGGLTTAGGEPVEFHVVQWEYDWILDDGSEVRTREGWYPRMPMSAVVDRLAQDPTTGRLRVESQSFVDFAGVGGLWIACAATRTPWNAHLRGEED
;
A
#
# COMPACT_ATOMS: atom_id res chain seq x y z
N MET A 1 -81.35 -28.20 5.93
CA MET A 1 -80.50 -27.70 7.03
C MET A 1 -79.81 -28.93 7.62
N ALA A 2 -78.58 -29.23 7.20
CA ALA A 2 -77.31 -28.84 7.85
C ALA A 2 -77.14 -29.55 9.22
N GLY A 3 -76.06 -30.29 9.52
CA GLY A 3 -74.76 -30.36 8.86
C GLY A 3 -73.93 -31.58 9.27
N ARG A 4 -72.95 -31.88 8.41
CA ARG A 4 -71.85 -32.81 8.65
C ARG A 4 -70.85 -32.17 9.62
N ARG A 5 -70.37 -32.95 10.58
CA ARG A 5 -69.22 -32.59 11.43
C ARG A 5 -67.96 -33.14 10.77
N GLU A 6 -67.13 -32.25 10.24
CA GLU A 6 -65.78 -32.60 9.79
C GLU A 6 -64.81 -32.51 10.96
N LEU A 7 -64.07 -33.59 11.22
CA LEU A 7 -62.93 -33.62 12.13
C LEU A 7 -61.71 -33.09 11.38
N MET A 8 -61.27 -31.87 11.71
CA MET A 8 -59.97 -31.38 11.30
C MET A 8 -58.89 -31.94 12.22
N ALA A 9 -58.03 -32.81 11.68
CA ALA A 9 -56.77 -33.19 12.29
C ALA A 9 -55.76 -32.06 12.06
N ALA A 10 -55.35 -31.39 13.14
CA ALA A 10 -54.26 -30.42 13.11
C ALA A 10 -52.92 -31.17 13.09
N MET A 11 -52.22 -31.12 11.95
CA MET A 11 -50.87 -31.65 11.80
C MET A 11 -49.88 -30.59 12.31
N LEU A 12 -49.31 -30.80 13.50
CA LEU A 12 -48.21 -29.96 14.00
C LEU A 12 -46.96 -30.24 13.16
N LEU A 13 -46.59 -29.30 12.30
CA LEU A 13 -45.29 -29.30 11.63
C LEU A 13 -44.26 -28.71 12.60
N ALA A 14 -43.50 -29.58 13.28
CA ALA A 14 -42.37 -29.15 14.10
C ALA A 14 -41.21 -28.75 13.17
N THR A 15 -41.09 -27.46 12.86
CA THR A 15 -39.87 -26.90 12.26
C THR A 15 -38.75 -26.96 13.29
N ALA A 16 -37.83 -27.92 13.13
CA ALA A 16 -36.57 -27.93 13.88
C ALA A 16 -35.75 -26.71 13.46
N LEU A 17 -35.63 -25.73 14.35
CA LEU A 17 -34.64 -24.66 14.22
C LEU A 17 -33.25 -25.28 14.41
N THR A 18 -32.57 -25.60 13.32
CA THR A 18 -31.13 -25.88 13.35
C THR A 18 -30.40 -24.60 13.75
N ALA A 19 -29.74 -24.62 14.91
CA ALA A 19 -28.81 -23.56 15.28
C ALA A 19 -27.74 -23.40 14.18
N PRO A 20 -27.31 -22.17 13.85
CA PRO A 20 -26.25 -21.98 12.88
C PRO A 20 -25.00 -22.71 13.37
N ALA A 21 -24.39 -23.50 12.48
CA ALA A 21 -23.11 -24.14 12.77
C ALA A 21 -22.09 -23.04 13.10
N ALA A 22 -21.29 -23.26 14.14
CA ALA A 22 -20.21 -22.34 14.48
C ALA A 22 -19.30 -22.12 13.27
N ALA A 23 -18.88 -20.87 13.04
CA ALA A 23 -17.97 -20.55 11.96
C ALA A 23 -16.66 -21.34 12.14
N ALA A 24 -16.17 -21.96 11.07
CA ALA A 24 -14.89 -22.67 11.11
C ALA A 24 -13.77 -21.67 11.40
N GLU A 25 -12.85 -22.05 12.29
CA GLU A 25 -11.70 -21.22 12.69
C GLU A 25 -10.47 -21.62 11.87
N LEU A 26 -9.63 -20.65 11.51
CA LEU A 26 -8.35 -20.88 10.85
C LEU A 26 -7.39 -21.58 11.83
N ARG A 27 -6.84 -22.73 11.43
CA ARG A 27 -5.91 -23.52 12.26
C ARG A 27 -4.46 -23.34 11.89
N SER A 28 -4.16 -23.23 10.60
CA SER A 28 -2.79 -23.04 10.13
C SER A 28 -2.77 -22.39 8.76
N GLU A 29 -1.74 -21.58 8.54
CA GLU A 29 -1.41 -20.97 7.26
C GLU A 29 -0.04 -21.48 6.82
N ARG A 30 0.10 -21.79 5.54
CA ARG A 30 1.38 -22.20 4.95
C ARG A 30 1.67 -21.38 3.71
N PHE A 31 2.74 -20.59 3.77
CA PHE A 31 3.24 -19.90 2.59
C PHE A 31 3.84 -20.90 1.58
N VAL A 32 3.41 -20.79 0.34
CA VAL A 32 3.93 -21.52 -0.81
C VAL A 32 4.47 -20.49 -1.79
N GLY A 33 5.80 -20.42 -1.88
CA GLY A 33 6.48 -19.48 -2.76
C GLY A 33 6.23 -19.73 -4.24
N MET A 34 6.81 -18.86 -5.07
CA MET A 34 6.78 -18.94 -6.53
C MET A 34 8.19 -19.15 -7.10
N ALA A 35 8.26 -19.50 -8.38
CA ALA A 35 9.53 -19.52 -9.09
C ALA A 35 10.08 -18.09 -9.29
N ALA A 36 11.41 -17.95 -9.28
CA ALA A 36 12.04 -16.70 -9.68
C ALA A 36 11.73 -16.37 -11.16
N PRO A 37 11.55 -15.09 -11.52
CA PRO A 37 11.32 -14.66 -12.90
C PRO A 37 12.52 -15.05 -13.79
N LYS A 38 12.25 -15.42 -15.05
CA LYS A 38 13.27 -15.92 -15.99
C LYS A 38 13.40 -15.08 -17.25
N THR A 39 12.34 -14.39 -17.65
CA THR A 39 12.31 -13.56 -18.86
C THR A 39 12.37 -12.08 -18.53
N ALA A 40 12.85 -11.26 -19.47
CA ALA A 40 12.83 -9.80 -19.31
C ALA A 40 11.42 -9.26 -19.05
N ALA A 41 10.39 -9.85 -19.67
CA ALA A 41 8.99 -9.47 -19.46
C ALA A 41 8.51 -9.78 -18.03
N GLU A 42 8.95 -10.89 -17.43
CA GLU A 42 8.66 -11.22 -16.04
C GLU A 42 9.41 -10.30 -15.07
N MET A 43 10.69 -10.01 -15.33
CA MET A 43 11.50 -9.11 -14.49
C MET A 43 11.02 -7.65 -14.55
N ALA A 44 10.35 -7.24 -15.63
CA ALA A 44 9.88 -5.87 -15.83
C ALA A 44 8.53 -5.57 -15.17
N ARG A 45 7.88 -6.52 -14.50
CA ARG A 45 6.58 -6.32 -13.84
C ARG A 45 6.59 -6.79 -12.40
N ALA A 46 5.82 -6.12 -11.55
CA ALA A 46 5.51 -6.61 -10.22
C ALA A 46 4.36 -7.63 -10.31
N TYR A 47 4.61 -8.87 -9.87
CA TYR A 47 3.60 -9.93 -9.84
C TYR A 47 3.92 -10.97 -8.76
N SER A 48 2.93 -11.79 -8.44
CA SER A 48 3.10 -12.95 -7.58
C SER A 48 2.27 -14.12 -8.10
N GLU A 49 2.84 -15.31 -8.08
CA GLU A 49 2.13 -16.59 -8.25
C GLU A 49 2.15 -17.41 -6.95
N ALA A 50 2.72 -16.85 -5.88
CA ALA A 50 2.76 -17.47 -4.57
C ALA A 50 1.35 -17.57 -3.99
N VAL A 51 1.14 -18.55 -3.11
CA VAL A 51 -0.15 -18.78 -2.46
C VAL A 51 0.04 -18.98 -0.96
N VAL A 52 -0.99 -18.67 -0.19
CA VAL A 52 -1.14 -19.12 1.19
C VAL A 52 -2.11 -20.29 1.19
N GLU A 53 -1.72 -21.38 1.84
CA GLU A 53 -2.60 -22.53 2.07
C GLU A 53 -3.14 -22.48 3.49
N ASP A 54 -4.46 -22.34 3.59
CA ASP A 54 -5.20 -22.26 4.84
C ASP A 54 -5.81 -23.61 5.16
N THR A 55 -5.71 -24.03 6.42
CA THR A 55 -6.43 -25.19 6.94
C THR A 55 -7.36 -24.74 8.05
N TRP A 56 -8.64 -25.08 7.92
CA TRP A 56 -9.70 -24.68 8.82
C TRP A 56 -10.09 -25.80 9.79
N SER A 57 -10.78 -25.45 10.88
CA SER A 57 -11.13 -26.38 11.96
C SER A 57 -12.10 -27.49 11.56
N ASP A 58 -12.86 -27.29 10.49
CA ASP A 58 -13.78 -28.25 9.88
C ASP A 58 -13.07 -29.18 8.87
N GLY A 59 -11.77 -29.02 8.67
CA GLY A 59 -10.96 -29.79 7.73
C GLY A 59 -10.93 -29.21 6.32
N ARG A 60 -11.61 -28.09 6.04
CA ARG A 60 -11.50 -27.40 4.75
C ARG A 60 -10.05 -26.91 4.54
N GLY A 61 -9.54 -27.16 3.34
CA GLY A 61 -8.30 -26.54 2.83
C GLY A 61 -8.65 -25.48 1.79
N GLU A 62 -7.98 -24.34 1.84
CA GLU A 62 -8.16 -23.24 0.89
C GLU A 62 -6.81 -22.74 0.37
N ARG A 63 -6.77 -22.35 -0.91
CA ARG A 63 -5.58 -21.78 -1.54
C ARG A 63 -5.87 -20.33 -1.88
N VAL A 64 -5.25 -19.42 -1.14
CA VAL A 64 -5.41 -17.98 -1.30
C VAL A 64 -4.23 -17.44 -2.13
N PRO A 65 -4.45 -16.96 -3.36
CA PRO A 65 -3.38 -16.40 -4.18
C PRO A 65 -2.89 -15.07 -3.59
N LEU A 66 -1.56 -14.90 -3.51
CA LEU A 66 -0.98 -13.60 -3.22
C LEU A 66 -0.97 -12.76 -4.50
N VAL A 67 -1.67 -11.64 -4.46
CA VAL A 67 -1.83 -10.73 -5.59
C VAL A 67 -1.12 -9.43 -5.30
N TRP A 68 -0.35 -8.95 -6.26
CA TRP A 68 0.24 -7.61 -6.19
C TRP A 68 -0.81 -6.55 -6.49
N HIS A 69 -0.85 -5.51 -5.64
CA HIS A 69 -1.68 -4.33 -5.84
C HIS A 69 -0.80 -3.08 -5.76
N GLN A 70 -0.89 -2.22 -6.76
CA GLN A 70 -0.25 -0.91 -6.70
C GLN A 70 -0.91 -0.04 -5.64
N LEU A 71 -0.12 0.53 -4.73
CA LEU A 71 -0.60 1.49 -3.73
C LEU A 71 -0.74 2.89 -4.33
N CYS A 72 0.33 3.38 -4.97
CA CYS A 72 0.37 4.60 -5.78
C CYS A 72 1.59 4.56 -6.72
N SER A 73 1.59 5.43 -7.73
CA SER A 73 2.75 5.77 -8.55
C SER A 73 3.46 7.02 -8.01
N ASN A 74 4.76 7.14 -8.27
CA ASN A 74 5.51 8.38 -8.05
C ASN A 74 4.94 9.58 -8.82
N ARG A 75 4.22 9.35 -9.92
CA ARG A 75 3.58 10.40 -10.73
C ARG A 75 2.16 10.75 -10.29
N ASP A 76 1.60 10.03 -9.31
CA ASP A 76 0.24 10.30 -8.86
C ASP A 76 0.18 11.60 -8.06
N ARG A 77 -0.89 12.36 -8.25
CA ARG A 77 -1.27 13.49 -7.39
C ARG A 77 -2.39 13.06 -6.46
N ILE A 78 -2.02 12.78 -5.22
CA ILE A 78 -2.90 12.09 -4.27
C ILE A 78 -3.65 13.10 -3.39
N GLY A 79 -4.92 12.84 -3.11
CA GLY A 79 -5.70 13.65 -2.15
C GLY A 79 -5.87 15.12 -2.55
N GLY A 80 -5.76 15.45 -3.84
CA GLY A 80 -5.80 16.82 -4.34
C GLY A 80 -4.47 17.58 -4.23
N ASN A 81 -3.35 16.90 -3.95
CA ASN A 81 -2.04 17.51 -3.94
C ASN A 81 -1.70 18.17 -5.28
N LEU A 82 -1.03 19.33 -5.18
CA LEU A 82 -0.50 20.03 -6.35
C LEU A 82 0.60 19.24 -7.05
N TRP A 83 1.40 18.52 -6.25
CA TRP A 83 2.63 17.86 -6.67
C TRP A 83 2.46 16.35 -6.76
N GLU A 84 3.23 15.74 -7.65
CA GLU A 84 3.37 14.29 -7.80
C GLU A 84 4.05 13.66 -6.59
N ALA A 85 3.72 12.42 -6.23
CA ALA A 85 4.25 11.75 -5.04
C ALA A 85 5.78 11.70 -4.94
N GLY A 86 6.46 11.57 -6.08
CA GLY A 86 7.92 11.58 -6.20
C GLY A 86 8.54 12.96 -6.42
N ARG A 87 7.77 14.05 -6.31
CA ARG A 87 8.27 15.41 -6.59
C ARG A 87 9.49 15.73 -5.73
N LEU A 88 10.53 16.28 -6.36
CA LEU A 88 11.71 16.79 -5.68
C LEU A 88 11.64 18.31 -5.52
N PHE A 89 12.24 18.82 -4.44
CA PHE A 89 12.22 20.23 -4.06
C PHE A 89 13.63 20.72 -3.77
N ASP A 90 13.87 22.01 -3.99
CA ASP A 90 15.05 22.66 -3.45
C ASP A 90 14.94 22.86 -1.92
N ALA A 91 16.00 23.33 -1.27
CA ALA A 91 15.99 23.57 0.18
C ALA A 91 15.08 24.75 0.62
N TRP A 92 14.36 25.38 -0.31
CA TRP A 92 13.39 26.46 -0.09
C TRP A 92 11.96 25.96 -0.34
N GLY A 93 11.79 24.65 -0.55
CA GLY A 93 10.51 24.01 -0.80
C GLY A 93 9.94 24.31 -2.19
N GLN A 94 10.73 24.83 -3.13
CA GLN A 94 10.29 25.02 -4.51
C GLN A 94 10.50 23.74 -5.31
N GLY A 95 9.52 23.36 -6.13
CA GLY A 95 9.63 22.16 -6.96
C GLY A 95 10.76 22.29 -7.98
N LEU A 96 11.64 21.29 -8.04
CA LEU A 96 12.72 21.26 -9.03
C LEU A 96 12.18 21.08 -10.44
N VAL A 97 12.91 21.65 -11.39
CA VAL A 97 12.64 21.62 -12.83
C VAL A 97 13.95 21.31 -13.54
N ASP A 98 13.94 20.33 -14.43
CA ASP A 98 15.10 19.89 -15.19
C ASP A 98 15.51 20.89 -16.30
N PRO A 99 16.61 20.66 -17.04
CA PRO A 99 17.02 21.54 -18.13
C PRO A 99 16.04 21.62 -19.30
N ASN A 100 15.10 20.68 -19.42
CA ASN A 100 14.06 20.66 -20.44
C ASN A 100 12.84 21.50 -20.03
N GLY A 101 12.76 21.91 -18.76
CA GLY A 101 11.59 22.59 -18.21
C GLY A 101 10.59 21.63 -17.57
N ASP A 102 10.93 20.35 -17.43
CA ASP A 102 10.06 19.32 -16.90
C ASP A 102 10.23 19.16 -15.38
N PRO A 103 9.17 18.77 -14.65
CA PRO A 103 9.27 18.55 -13.22
C PRO A 103 10.19 17.37 -12.90
N VAL A 104 11.05 17.54 -11.90
CA VAL A 104 11.86 16.43 -11.41
C VAL A 104 11.03 15.55 -10.46
N ILE A 105 10.85 14.29 -10.85
CA ILE A 105 10.05 13.30 -10.12
C ILE A 105 10.87 12.03 -9.95
N ALA A 106 11.30 11.76 -8.72
CA ALA A 106 12.08 10.56 -8.41
C ALA A 106 11.29 9.28 -8.70
N GLY A 107 11.95 8.30 -9.33
CA GLY A 107 11.41 6.97 -9.63
C GLY A 107 11.80 5.89 -8.63
N THR A 108 12.41 6.26 -7.51
CA THR A 108 13.19 5.37 -6.63
C THR A 108 12.70 5.38 -5.20
N PRO A 109 11.52 4.79 -4.93
CA PRO A 109 11.10 4.61 -3.56
C PRO A 109 12.02 3.58 -2.91
N ASP A 110 12.58 3.91 -1.75
CA ASP A 110 13.42 2.99 -0.99
C ASP A 110 12.84 2.80 0.42
N GLY A 111 13.50 3.33 1.44
CA GLY A 111 13.20 3.11 2.84
C GLY A 111 11.74 3.45 3.18
N THR A 112 10.94 2.39 3.31
CA THR A 112 9.49 2.52 3.49
C THR A 112 9.04 1.90 4.81
N LYS A 113 8.12 2.54 5.55
CA LYS A 113 7.54 2.01 6.79
C LYS A 113 6.06 2.32 6.94
N LEU A 114 5.32 1.35 7.46
CA LEU A 114 3.99 1.56 8.01
C LEU A 114 4.11 1.95 9.49
N LEU A 115 3.44 3.02 9.89
CA LEU A 115 3.38 3.54 11.25
C LEU A 115 1.95 3.44 11.76
N ASP A 116 1.84 2.94 13.00
CA ASP A 116 0.57 2.78 13.70
C ASP A 116 -0.10 4.14 13.89
N SER A 117 -1.37 4.28 13.52
CA SER A 117 -2.11 5.53 13.72
C SER A 117 -2.59 5.76 15.17
N GLY A 118 -2.52 4.74 16.02
CA GLY A 118 -3.12 4.73 17.36
C GLY A 118 -4.63 4.49 17.32
N GLY A 119 -5.14 3.81 16.28
CA GLY A 119 -6.56 3.48 16.13
C GLY A 119 -7.40 4.60 15.50
N LEU A 120 -6.79 5.46 14.68
CA LEU A 120 -7.55 6.42 13.88
C LEU A 120 -8.43 5.71 12.87
N THR A 121 -9.54 6.34 12.52
CA THR A 121 -10.44 5.88 11.45
C THR A 121 -10.74 7.00 10.46
N THR A 122 -11.18 6.62 9.26
CA THR A 122 -11.79 7.56 8.30
C THR A 122 -13.18 7.99 8.81
N ALA A 123 -13.78 9.01 8.18
CA ALA A 123 -15.16 9.39 8.47
C ALA A 123 -16.15 8.24 8.22
N GLY A 124 -15.81 7.30 7.33
CA GLY A 124 -16.58 6.08 7.05
C GLY A 124 -16.30 4.93 8.01
N GLY A 125 -15.42 5.10 9.00
CA GLY A 125 -15.09 4.08 10.00
C GLY A 125 -14.03 3.06 9.57
N GLU A 126 -13.38 3.25 8.42
CA GLU A 126 -12.26 2.39 8.00
C GLU A 126 -11.04 2.66 8.90
N PRO A 127 -10.32 1.62 9.39
CA PRO A 127 -9.05 1.81 10.07
C PRO A 127 -8.06 2.61 9.22
N VAL A 128 -7.23 3.41 9.88
CA VAL A 128 -6.20 4.20 9.24
C VAL A 128 -4.83 3.78 9.72
N GLU A 129 -3.86 3.81 8.80
CA GLU A 129 -2.43 3.73 9.09
C GLU A 129 -1.68 4.85 8.39
N PHE A 130 -0.45 5.11 8.80
CA PHE A 130 0.44 6.02 8.08
C PHE A 130 1.54 5.25 7.38
N HIS A 131 1.90 5.69 6.18
CA HIS A 131 2.98 5.10 5.40
C HIS A 131 3.99 6.19 5.07
N VAL A 132 5.24 5.99 5.47
CA VAL A 132 6.34 6.90 5.16
C VAL A 132 7.18 6.25 4.09
N VAL A 133 7.36 6.94 2.97
CA VAL A 133 8.26 6.54 1.88
C VAL A 133 9.21 7.69 1.58
N GLN A 134 10.47 7.33 1.37
CA GLN A 134 11.53 8.24 0.96
C GLN A 134 12.02 7.87 -0.43
N TRP A 135 12.50 8.88 -1.15
CA TRP A 135 13.03 8.74 -2.50
C TRP A 135 14.56 8.82 -2.46
N GLU A 136 15.23 7.92 -3.16
CA GLU A 136 16.66 7.68 -2.94
C GLU A 136 17.55 8.46 -3.93
N TYR A 137 17.32 8.32 -5.23
CA TYR A 137 18.07 9.08 -6.24
C TYR A 137 17.30 9.15 -7.56
N ASP A 138 17.62 10.10 -8.41
CA ASP A 138 17.06 10.14 -9.76
C ASP A 138 18.19 10.11 -10.77
N TRP A 139 18.13 9.15 -11.69
CA TRP A 139 19.20 8.89 -12.66
C TRP A 139 18.78 9.13 -14.11
N ILE A 140 17.48 9.33 -14.36
CA ILE A 140 16.89 9.54 -15.68
C ILE A 140 16.00 10.79 -15.61
N LEU A 141 16.22 11.74 -16.53
CA LEU A 141 15.33 12.88 -16.73
C LEU A 141 14.02 12.44 -17.40
N ASP A 142 13.00 13.32 -17.41
CA ASP A 142 11.69 12.99 -17.97
C ASP A 142 11.77 12.65 -19.48
N ASP A 143 12.75 13.22 -20.18
CA ASP A 143 13.06 12.94 -21.59
C ASP A 143 13.79 11.59 -21.83
N GLY A 144 14.10 10.84 -20.76
CA GLY A 144 14.80 9.55 -20.81
C GLY A 144 16.33 9.67 -20.80
N SER A 145 16.91 10.87 -20.79
CA SER A 145 18.37 11.06 -20.76
C SER A 145 18.96 10.84 -19.37
N GLU A 146 20.19 10.33 -19.31
CA GLU A 146 20.88 10.10 -18.02
C GLU A 146 21.41 11.40 -17.43
N VAL A 147 21.07 11.67 -16.16
CA VAL A 147 21.48 12.89 -15.44
C VAL A 147 23.00 13.07 -15.40
N ARG A 148 23.77 11.97 -15.37
CA ARG A 148 25.24 11.98 -15.26
C ARG A 148 25.95 12.51 -16.50
N THR A 149 25.29 12.47 -17.66
CA THR A 149 25.88 12.91 -18.94
C THR A 149 25.27 14.21 -19.45
N ARG A 150 24.33 14.79 -18.69
CA ARG A 150 23.61 16.01 -19.10
C ARG A 150 24.45 17.26 -18.84
N GLU A 151 24.78 17.97 -19.91
CA GLU A 151 25.47 19.26 -19.83
C GLU A 151 24.60 20.31 -19.11
N GLY A 152 25.22 21.09 -18.22
CA GLY A 152 24.52 22.14 -17.47
C GLY A 152 23.58 21.64 -16.37
N TRP A 153 23.67 20.36 -15.98
CA TRP A 153 22.82 19.76 -14.96
C TRP A 153 23.61 19.10 -13.83
N TYR A 154 22.94 18.89 -12.70
CA TYR A 154 23.51 18.24 -11.52
C TYR A 154 23.23 16.73 -11.55
N PRO A 155 24.24 15.87 -11.32
CA PRO A 155 24.05 14.41 -11.29
C PRO A 155 23.33 13.92 -10.03
N ARG A 156 23.12 14.80 -9.04
CA ARG A 156 22.42 14.55 -7.78
C ARG A 156 21.60 15.78 -7.44
N MET A 157 20.48 15.56 -6.75
CA MET A 157 19.51 16.59 -6.36
C MET A 157 19.09 16.33 -4.91
N PRO A 158 18.54 17.33 -4.19
CA PRO A 158 17.88 17.07 -2.92
C PRO A 158 16.71 16.09 -3.14
N MET A 159 16.64 15.09 -2.27
CA MET A 159 15.59 14.09 -2.27
C MET A 159 14.37 14.56 -1.49
N SER A 160 13.28 13.79 -1.56
CA SER A 160 12.07 14.05 -0.78
C SER A 160 11.61 12.80 -0.03
N ALA A 161 10.72 13.01 0.94
CA ALA A 161 10.00 11.95 1.60
C ALA A 161 8.55 12.39 1.77
N VAL A 162 7.63 11.43 1.72
CA VAL A 162 6.20 11.67 1.88
C VAL A 162 5.62 10.79 2.97
N VAL A 163 4.57 11.31 3.60
CA VAL A 163 3.72 10.61 4.55
C VAL A 163 2.35 10.46 3.93
N ASP A 164 1.99 9.23 3.64
CA ASP A 164 0.69 8.81 3.16
C ASP A 164 -0.21 8.46 4.34
N ARG A 165 -1.46 8.92 4.28
CA ARG A 165 -2.55 8.42 5.14
C ARG A 165 -3.25 7.30 4.38
N LEU A 166 -3.18 6.08 4.91
CA LEU A 166 -3.77 4.90 4.31
C LEU A 166 -5.08 4.57 5.03
N ALA A 167 -6.16 4.35 4.28
CA ALA A 167 -7.33 3.68 4.83
C ALA A 167 -7.26 2.19 4.48
N GLN A 168 -7.71 1.34 5.40
CA GLN A 168 -7.76 -0.10 5.22
C GLN A 168 -9.21 -0.57 5.09
N ASP A 169 -9.50 -1.28 4.01
CA ASP A 169 -10.80 -1.94 3.84
C ASP A 169 -10.96 -3.01 4.94
N PRO A 170 -12.02 -2.95 5.78
CA PRO A 170 -12.17 -3.83 6.94
C PRO A 170 -12.54 -5.27 6.57
N THR A 171 -12.92 -5.52 5.31
CA THR A 171 -13.31 -6.86 4.83
C THR A 171 -12.12 -7.57 4.18
N THR A 172 -11.35 -6.84 3.37
CA THR A 172 -10.29 -7.39 2.53
C THR A 172 -8.89 -7.07 3.04
N GLY A 173 -8.76 -6.13 3.98
CA GLY A 173 -7.47 -5.63 4.46
C GLY A 173 -6.72 -4.75 3.46
N ARG A 174 -7.30 -4.46 2.29
CA ARG A 174 -6.64 -3.68 1.23
C ARG A 174 -6.42 -2.24 1.68
N LEU A 175 -5.21 -1.75 1.45
CA LEU A 175 -4.82 -0.37 1.72
C LEU A 175 -5.08 0.51 0.50
N ARG A 176 -5.53 1.75 0.75
CA ARG A 176 -5.69 2.80 -0.26
C ARG A 176 -5.19 4.12 0.33
N VAL A 177 -4.48 4.91 -0.47
CA VAL A 177 -3.97 6.21 -0.05
C VAL A 177 -5.10 7.24 -0.14
N GLU A 178 -5.44 7.85 0.99
CA GLU A 178 -6.44 8.92 1.09
C GLU A 178 -5.83 10.29 0.80
N SER A 179 -4.66 10.53 1.38
CA SER A 179 -3.96 11.80 1.29
C SER A 179 -2.47 11.57 1.47
N GLN A 180 -1.68 12.51 0.96
CA GLN A 180 -0.24 12.48 1.06
C GLN A 180 0.28 13.85 1.50
N SER A 181 1.37 13.89 2.26
CA SER A 181 2.03 15.12 2.68
C SER A 181 3.54 14.98 2.56
N PHE A 182 4.20 16.00 2.04
CA PHE A 182 5.67 16.04 1.99
C PHE A 182 6.24 16.34 3.37
N VAL A 183 7.35 15.68 3.69
CA VAL A 183 8.15 16.03 4.87
C VAL A 183 9.00 17.25 4.52
N ASP A 184 8.84 18.32 5.29
CA ASP A 184 9.62 19.55 5.09
C ASP A 184 11.02 19.42 5.70
N PHE A 185 12.04 19.47 4.84
CA PHE A 185 13.45 19.45 5.21
C PHE A 185 14.14 20.81 5.03
N ALA A 186 13.43 21.88 4.67
CA ALA A 186 14.01 23.19 4.41
C ALA A 186 14.82 23.72 5.61
N GLY A 187 14.33 23.47 6.83
CA GLY A 187 15.01 23.87 8.07
C GLY A 187 16.36 23.19 8.33
N VAL A 188 16.68 22.12 7.60
CA VAL A 188 17.96 21.37 7.72
C VAL A 188 18.75 21.31 6.41
N GLY A 189 18.35 22.09 5.39
CA GLY A 189 19.06 22.16 4.11
C GLY A 189 18.66 21.10 3.08
N GLY A 190 17.58 20.37 3.31
CA GLY A 190 17.09 19.32 2.42
C GLY A 190 17.38 17.90 2.92
N LEU A 191 17.06 16.92 2.07
CA LEU A 191 17.30 15.51 2.29
C LEU A 191 18.29 15.01 1.24
N TRP A 192 19.25 14.17 1.64
CA TRP A 192 20.24 13.62 0.70
C TRP A 192 20.18 12.10 0.64
N ILE A 193 19.99 11.55 -0.56
CA ILE A 193 20.07 10.12 -0.90
C ILE A 193 19.56 9.19 0.21
N ALA A 194 18.24 9.21 0.43
CA ALA A 194 17.65 8.46 1.53
C ALA A 194 17.41 7.00 1.12
N CYS A 195 18.30 6.10 1.54
CA CYS A 195 18.26 4.67 1.19
C CYS A 195 17.36 3.89 2.14
N ALA A 196 17.93 3.16 3.09
CA ALA A 196 17.18 2.27 3.96
C ALA A 196 16.43 3.02 5.08
N ALA A 197 15.45 2.33 5.66
CA ALA A 197 14.75 2.78 6.85
C ALA A 197 14.39 1.64 7.80
N THR A 198 14.20 1.97 9.08
CA THR A 198 13.66 1.11 10.13
C THR A 198 12.56 1.84 10.92
N ARG A 199 11.61 1.07 11.48
CA ARG A 199 10.64 1.61 12.43
C ARG A 199 11.15 1.37 13.85
N THR A 200 11.25 2.43 14.63
CA THR A 200 11.65 2.35 16.04
C THR A 200 10.54 1.73 16.90
N PRO A 201 10.85 1.17 18.09
CA PRO A 201 9.85 0.64 19.02
C PRO A 201 8.80 1.65 19.48
N TRP A 202 9.08 2.96 19.38
CA TRP A 202 8.15 4.05 19.68
C TRP A 202 7.51 4.65 18.42
N ASN A 203 7.39 3.84 17.35
CA ASN A 203 6.62 4.15 16.14
C ASN A 203 7.13 5.37 15.32
N ALA A 204 8.42 5.65 15.36
CA ALA A 204 9.06 6.65 14.48
C ALA A 204 9.78 6.00 13.29
N HIS A 205 9.79 6.70 12.16
CA HIS A 205 10.57 6.37 10.96
C HIS A 205 12.02 6.85 11.14
N LEU A 206 12.97 5.92 11.14
CA LEU A 206 14.40 6.22 11.14
C LEU A 206 15.00 5.81 9.80
N ARG A 207 15.71 6.73 9.16
CA ARG A 207 16.31 6.54 7.82
C ARG A 207 17.81 6.83 7.83
N GLY A 208 18.52 6.29 6.86
CA GLY A 208 19.92 6.62 6.58
C GLY A 208 20.07 7.41 5.27
N GLU A 209 20.99 8.37 5.26
CA GLU A 209 21.47 9.02 4.03
C GLU A 209 22.71 8.24 3.52
N GLU A 210 22.72 7.88 2.24
CA GLU A 210 23.74 7.05 1.55
C GLU A 210 24.49 7.85 0.44
N ASP A 211 25.44 7.21 -0.24
CA ASP A 211 25.97 7.60 -1.55
C ASP A 211 25.92 6.43 -2.58
#